data_AF-A0A127MB69-F1
#
_entry.id   AF-A0A127MB69-F1
#
_cell.length_a   1.000
_cell.length_b   1.000
_cell.length_c   1.000
_cell.angle_alpha   90.00
_cell.angle_beta   90.00
_cell.angle_gamma   90.00
#
_symmetry.space_group_name_H-M   'P 1'
#
loop_
_entity.id
_entity.type
_entity.pdbx_description
1 polymer ?
#
loop_
_entity_poly.entity_id
_entity_poly.type
_entity_poly.pdbx_seq_one_letter_code
_entity_poly.pdbx_strand_id
1 'polypeptide(L)'
;MDRYIYVATVSTLALLAYYFTLLMAGLARGRFKIVPPSHSGPPEYERHVRAHQNTLEHLVLFLPGLWLFAYVVSPYWAAAIGLIWPFMRVGYALGYHRAPEKRLLWLYASMPPIYIFVLGTLIGVIVQLVRG
;
A
#
# COMPACT_ATOMS: atom_id res chain seq x y z
N MET A 1 9.49 -25.76 -1.23
CA MET A 1 8.46 -24.72 -1.36
C MET A 1 9.14 -23.49 -1.94
N ASP A 2 8.60 -22.89 -3.00
CA ASP A 2 9.26 -21.77 -3.69
C ASP A 2 9.44 -20.59 -2.71
N ARG A 3 10.67 -20.09 -2.52
CA ARG A 3 11.00 -19.02 -1.57
C ARG A 3 10.20 -17.73 -1.79
N TYR A 4 9.69 -17.54 -3.01
CA TYR A 4 8.87 -16.40 -3.38
C TYR A 4 7.38 -16.58 -3.04
N ILE A 5 6.94 -17.74 -2.55
CA ILE A 5 5.53 -17.96 -2.17
C ILE A 5 5.08 -16.98 -1.07
N TYR A 6 5.98 -16.62 -0.16
CA TYR A 6 5.71 -15.64 0.89
C TYR A 6 5.56 -14.23 0.32
N VAL A 7 6.40 -13.87 -0.66
CA VAL A 7 6.33 -12.58 -1.37
C VAL A 7 5.05 -12.48 -2.20
N ALA A 8 4.65 -13.56 -2.87
CA ALA A 8 3.39 -13.65 -3.61
C ALA A 8 2.18 -13.52 -2.67
N THR A 9 2.23 -14.16 -1.50
CA THR A 9 1.20 -14.01 -0.46
C THR A 9 1.05 -12.55 -0.02
N VAL A 10 2.17 -11.89 0.32
CA VAL A 10 2.17 -10.48 0.74
C VAL A 10 1.69 -9.55 -0.39
N SER A 11 2.10 -9.80 -1.63
CA SER A 11 1.62 -9.06 -2.81
C SER A 11 0.10 -9.19 -2.96
N THR A 12 -0.42 -10.41 -2.79
CA THR A 12 -1.87 -10.68 -2.86
C THR A 12 -2.63 -9.95 -1.75
N LEU A 13 -2.12 -9.99 -0.51
CA LEU A 13 -2.71 -9.24 0.61
C LEU A 13 -2.72 -7.73 0.36
N ALA A 14 -1.64 -7.18 -0.23
CA ALA A 14 -1.57 -5.76 -0.61
C ALA A 14 -2.61 -5.40 -1.68
N LEU A 15 -2.80 -6.27 -2.68
CA LEU A 15 -3.83 -6.11 -3.70
C LEU A 15 -5.24 -6.19 -3.09
N LEU A 16 -5.49 -7.10 -2.15
CA LEU A 16 -6.77 -7.17 -1.44
C LEU A 16 -7.03 -5.91 -0.60
N ALA A 17 -6.02 -5.37 0.07
CA ALA A 17 -6.15 -4.09 0.78
C ALA A 17 -6.47 -2.92 -0.17
N TYR A 18 -5.92 -2.94 -1.38
CA TYR A 18 -6.29 -1.98 -2.42
C TYR A 18 -7.71 -2.19 -2.95
N TYR A 19 -8.11 -3.43 -3.24
CA TYR A 19 -9.49 -3.75 -3.62
C TYR A 19 -10.50 -3.30 -2.56
N PHE A 20 -10.16 -3.44 -1.29
CA PHE A 20 -10.97 -2.93 -0.19
C PHE A 20 -11.18 -1.41 -0.31
N THR A 21 -10.14 -0.60 -0.49
CA THR A 21 -10.31 0.86 -0.61
C THR A 21 -11.04 1.26 -1.90
N LEU A 22 -10.78 0.56 -3.00
CA LEU A 22 -11.48 0.73 -4.28
C LEU A 22 -12.98 0.47 -4.12
N LEU A 23 -13.35 -0.66 -3.50
CA LEU A 23 -14.75 -1.02 -3.24
C LEU A 23 -15.43 0.01 -2.35
N MET A 24 -14.76 0.44 -1.27
CA MET A 24 -15.31 1.46 -0.36
C MET A 24 -15.56 2.79 -1.07
N ALA A 25 -14.65 3.24 -1.93
CA ALA A 25 -14.85 4.45 -2.72
C ALA A 25 -15.99 4.30 -3.75
N GLY A 26 -16.11 3.13 -4.38
CA GLY A 26 -17.21 2.80 -5.30
C GLY A 26 -18.57 2.81 -4.60
N LEU A 27 -18.68 2.13 -3.45
CA LEU A 27 -19.91 2.11 -2.63
C LEU A 27 -20.28 3.51 -2.12
N ALA A 28 -19.28 4.32 -1.75
CA ALA A 28 -19.51 5.70 -1.34
C ALA A 28 -20.16 6.55 -2.45
N ARG A 29 -19.82 6.33 -3.73
CA ARG A 29 -20.51 7.03 -4.84
C ARG A 29 -22.02 6.79 -4.82
N GLY A 30 -22.43 5.53 -4.64
CA GLY A 30 -23.85 5.18 -4.53
C GLY A 30 -24.50 5.80 -3.31
N ARG A 31 -23.83 5.72 -2.15
CA ARG A 31 -24.32 6.29 -0.87
C ARG A 31 -24.56 7.81 -0.96
N PHE A 32 -23.63 8.53 -1.57
CA PHE A 32 -23.67 10.00 -1.68
C PHE A 32 -24.29 10.50 -2.99
N LYS A 33 -24.79 9.60 -3.85
CA LYS A 33 -25.41 9.92 -5.14
C LYS A 33 -24.52 10.78 -6.05
N ILE A 34 -23.21 10.50 -6.06
CA ILE A 34 -22.24 11.22 -6.90
C ILE A 34 -22.21 10.60 -8.29
N VAL A 35 -22.67 11.37 -9.28
CA VAL A 35 -22.72 10.94 -10.68
C VAL A 35 -21.31 11.01 -11.31
N PRO A 36 -20.82 9.96 -11.99
CA PRO A 36 -19.60 10.03 -12.78
C PRO A 36 -19.69 11.16 -13.83
N PRO A 37 -18.59 11.85 -14.17
CA PRO A 37 -17.19 11.58 -13.80
C PRO A 37 -16.72 12.26 -12.50
N SER A 38 -17.62 12.90 -11.75
CA SER A 38 -17.22 13.71 -10.59
C SER A 38 -16.54 12.88 -9.50
N HIS A 39 -15.49 13.45 -8.92
CA HIS A 39 -14.85 12.97 -7.69
C HIS A 39 -15.07 13.95 -6.51
N SER A 40 -15.84 15.01 -6.73
CA SER A 40 -16.15 16.03 -5.72
C SER A 40 -17.52 15.77 -5.10
N GLY A 41 -17.64 16.06 -3.81
CA GLY A 41 -18.88 15.86 -3.07
C GLY A 41 -18.73 16.29 -1.62
N PRO A 42 -19.60 15.81 -0.71
CA PRO A 42 -19.46 16.09 0.71
C PRO A 42 -18.09 15.64 1.23
N PRO A 43 -17.50 16.31 2.23
CA PRO A 43 -16.17 15.95 2.75
C PRO A 43 -16.02 14.49 3.15
N GLU A 44 -17.10 13.84 3.61
CA GLU A 44 -17.08 12.40 3.92
C GLU A 44 -16.89 11.52 2.69
N TYR A 45 -17.56 11.82 1.58
CA TYR A 45 -17.36 11.14 0.31
C TYR A 45 -15.92 11.30 -0.19
N GLU A 46 -15.40 12.54 -0.15
CA GLU A 46 -14.05 12.83 -0.64
C GLU A 46 -12.99 12.06 0.17
N ARG A 47 -13.19 11.83 1.47
CA ARG A 47 -12.28 10.99 2.27
C ARG A 47 -12.20 9.55 1.77
N HIS A 48 -13.31 8.96 1.32
CA HIS A 48 -13.30 7.62 0.71
C HIS A 48 -12.50 7.62 -0.60
N VAL A 49 -12.71 8.62 -1.45
CA VAL A 49 -11.97 8.77 -2.72
C VAL A 49 -10.47 8.98 -2.47
N ARG A 50 -10.10 9.85 -1.53
CA ARG A 50 -8.71 10.12 -1.18
C ARG A 50 -8.04 8.91 -0.51
N ALA A 51 -8.77 8.13 0.29
CA ALA A 51 -8.26 6.88 0.84
C ALA A 51 -7.93 5.84 -0.26
N HIS A 52 -8.79 5.72 -1.26
CA HIS A 52 -8.56 4.87 -2.44
C HIS A 52 -7.35 5.32 -3.27
N GLN A 53 -7.35 6.59 -3.71
CA GLN A 53 -6.28 7.15 -4.54
C GLN A 53 -4.92 7.08 -3.83
N ASN A 54 -4.86 7.46 -2.56
CA ASN A 54 -3.60 7.42 -1.84
C ASN A 54 -3.09 5.99 -1.62
N THR A 55 -3.97 5.00 -1.49
CA THR A 55 -3.54 3.59 -1.44
C THR A 55 -3.00 3.14 -2.79
N LEU A 56 -3.59 3.57 -3.91
CA LEU A 56 -3.06 3.31 -5.24
C LEU A 56 -1.66 3.89 -5.43
N GLU A 57 -1.47 5.18 -5.08
CA GLU A 57 -0.19 5.89 -5.20
C GLU A 57 0.93 5.14 -4.44
N HIS A 58 0.66 4.69 -3.22
CA HIS A 58 1.63 3.92 -2.43
C HIS A 58 1.79 2.48 -2.92
N LEU A 59 0.75 1.84 -3.45
CA LEU A 59 0.81 0.48 -3.97
C LEU A 59 1.81 0.38 -5.14
N VAL A 60 1.83 1.40 -6.00
CA VAL A 60 2.74 1.51 -7.14
C VAL A 60 4.22 1.58 -6.70
N LEU A 61 4.50 2.06 -5.49
CA LEU A 61 5.85 2.00 -4.91
C LEU A 61 6.09 0.69 -4.16
N PHE A 62 5.10 0.23 -3.41
CA PHE A 62 5.19 -0.94 -2.54
C PHE A 62 5.42 -2.23 -3.32
N LEU A 63 4.61 -2.52 -4.35
CA LEU A 63 4.70 -3.79 -5.08
C LEU A 63 6.05 -3.93 -5.82
N PRO A 64 6.47 -2.99 -6.68
CA PRO A 64 7.78 -3.08 -7.32
C PRO A 64 8.91 -3.11 -6.30
N GLY A 65 8.85 -2.27 -5.25
CA GLY A 65 9.85 -2.26 -4.19
C GLY A 65 9.98 -3.62 -3.50
N LEU A 66 8.86 -4.24 -3.13
CA LEU A 66 8.82 -5.56 -2.49
C LEU A 66 9.54 -6.62 -3.34
N TRP A 67 9.23 -6.66 -4.64
CA TRP A 67 9.82 -7.64 -5.56
C TRP A 67 11.30 -7.37 -5.84
N LEU A 68 11.68 -6.10 -6.01
CA LEU A 68 13.08 -5.72 -6.16
C LEU A 68 13.90 -6.09 -4.92
N PHE A 69 13.40 -5.79 -3.72
CA PHE A 69 14.07 -6.14 -2.48
C PHE A 69 14.14 -7.66 -2.27
N ALA A 70 13.08 -8.39 -2.62
CA ALA A 70 13.07 -9.84 -2.58
C ALA A 70 14.12 -10.47 -3.51
N TYR A 71 14.32 -9.88 -4.68
CA TYR A 71 15.29 -10.34 -5.68
C TYR A 71 16.73 -10.01 -5.27
N VAL A 72 16.99 -8.76 -4.89
CA VAL A 72 18.34 -8.26 -4.61
C VAL A 72 18.82 -8.64 -3.22
N VAL A 73 17.94 -8.62 -2.22
CA VAL A 73 18.33 -8.75 -0.80
C VAL A 73 17.88 -10.08 -0.22
N SER A 74 16.57 -10.30 -0.04
CA SER A 74 16.04 -11.56 0.49
C SER A 74 14.52 -11.64 0.40
N PRO A 75 13.94 -12.73 -0.14
CA PRO A 75 12.50 -12.90 -0.19
C PRO A 75 11.86 -13.09 1.20
N TYR A 76 12.58 -13.65 2.17
CA TYR A 76 12.07 -13.83 3.53
C TYR A 76 11.93 -12.49 4.26
N TRP A 77 12.95 -11.63 4.18
CA TRP A 77 12.90 -10.29 4.75
C TRP A 77 11.89 -9.40 4.03
N ALA A 78 11.81 -9.50 2.70
CA ALA A 78 10.78 -8.81 1.92
C ALA A 78 9.38 -9.15 2.43
N ALA A 79 9.08 -10.45 2.61
CA ALA A 79 7.78 -10.88 3.09
C ALA A 79 7.50 -10.43 4.53
N ALA A 80 8.46 -10.60 5.45
CA ALA A 80 8.29 -10.24 6.86
C ALA A 80 8.00 -8.74 7.05
N ILE A 81 8.78 -7.87 6.39
CA ILE A 81 8.60 -6.42 6.45
C ILE A 81 7.33 -6.00 5.70
N GLY A 82 7.10 -6.61 4.53
CA GLY A 82 5.99 -6.25 3.64
C GLY A 82 4.63 -6.58 4.23
N LEU A 83 4.54 -7.60 5.09
CA LEU A 83 3.30 -8.00 5.75
C LEU A 83 2.67 -6.87 6.56
N ILE A 84 3.46 -5.91 7.05
CA ILE A 84 2.97 -4.75 7.81
C ILE A 84 2.07 -3.86 6.94
N TRP A 85 2.43 -3.67 5.67
CA TRP A 85 1.84 -2.65 4.82
C TRP A 85 0.33 -2.85 4.55
N PRO A 86 -0.17 -4.03 4.14
CA PRO A 86 -1.60 -4.24 3.89
C PRO A 86 -2.49 -3.89 5.08
N PHE A 87 -2.11 -4.33 6.29
CA PHE A 87 -2.89 -4.08 7.50
C PHE A 87 -2.94 -2.58 7.85
N MET A 88 -1.80 -1.89 7.73
CA MET A 88 -1.75 -0.45 7.98
C MET A 88 -2.55 0.33 6.93
N ARG A 89 -2.61 -0.12 5.67
CA ARG A 89 -3.46 0.52 4.63
C ARG A 89 -4.95 0.35 4.89
N VAL A 90 -5.38 -0.82 5.39
CA VAL A 90 -6.77 -1.02 5.83
C VAL A 90 -7.09 -0.10 7.01
N GLY A 91 -6.22 -0.05 8.03
CA GLY A 91 -6.36 0.86 9.16
C GLY A 91 -6.41 2.34 8.75
N TYR A 92 -5.56 2.74 7.81
CA TYR A 92 -5.55 4.09 7.23
C TYR A 92 -6.90 4.45 6.60
N ALA A 93 -7.44 3.58 5.76
CA ALA A 93 -8.73 3.82 5.11
C ALA A 93 -9.86 3.91 6.14
N LEU A 94 -9.95 2.96 7.07
CA LEU A 94 -10.96 2.98 8.13
C LEU A 94 -10.87 4.22 9.02
N GLY A 95 -9.67 4.64 9.38
CA GLY A 95 -9.42 5.88 10.12
C GLY A 95 -9.88 7.10 9.33
N TYR A 96 -9.47 7.19 8.06
CA TYR A 96 -9.77 8.35 7.22
C TYR A 96 -11.26 8.50 6.93
N HIS A 97 -11.99 7.40 6.70
CA HIS A 97 -13.44 7.44 6.52
C HIS A 97 -14.13 8.13 7.71
N ARG A 98 -13.68 7.82 8.93
CA ARG A 98 -14.22 8.38 10.18
C ARG A 98 -13.86 9.85 10.37
N ALA A 99 -12.59 10.22 10.22
CA ALA A 99 -12.12 11.60 10.35
C ALA A 99 -10.76 11.81 9.68
N PRO A 100 -10.46 13.01 9.14
CA PRO A 100 -9.18 13.31 8.50
C PRO A 100 -7.94 13.02 9.36
N GLU A 101 -8.01 13.26 10.67
CA GLU A 101 -6.89 13.20 11.60
C GLU A 101 -6.59 11.75 12.03
N LYS A 102 -7.64 10.90 12.07
CA LYS A 102 -7.54 9.49 12.46
C LYS A 102 -6.75 8.63 11.48
N ARG A 103 -6.39 9.16 10.31
CA ARG A 103 -5.58 8.47 9.30
C ARG A 103 -4.07 8.51 9.59
N LEU A 104 -3.61 9.52 10.34
CA LEU A 104 -2.18 9.90 10.38
C LEU A 104 -1.31 8.79 10.97
N LEU A 105 -1.70 8.21 12.10
CA LEU A 105 -0.96 7.12 12.74
C LEU A 105 -0.73 5.95 11.79
N TRP A 106 -1.81 5.50 11.13
CA TRP A 106 -1.77 4.40 10.17
C TRP A 106 -0.97 4.73 8.91
N LEU A 107 -1.08 5.96 8.42
CA LEU A 107 -0.31 6.43 7.28
C LEU A 107 1.18 6.33 7.58
N TYR A 108 1.64 6.92 8.69
CA TYR A 108 3.04 6.89 9.08
C TYR A 108 3.54 5.49 9.37
N ALA A 109 2.73 4.61 9.97
CA ALA A 109 3.08 3.21 10.17
C ALA A 109 3.20 2.43 8.84
N SER A 110 2.48 2.83 7.79
CA SER A 110 2.55 2.19 6.46
C SER A 110 3.74 2.62 5.60
N MET A 111 4.44 3.71 5.93
CA MET A 111 5.51 4.23 5.07
C MET A 111 6.85 3.47 5.15
N PRO A 112 7.35 3.05 6.34
CA PRO A 112 8.66 2.43 6.47
C PRO A 112 8.92 1.23 5.54
N PRO A 113 7.97 0.28 5.33
CA PRO A 113 8.19 -0.82 4.39
C PRO A 113 8.59 -0.37 2.99
N ILE A 114 7.95 0.70 2.46
CA ILE A 114 8.26 1.24 1.13
C ILE A 114 9.70 1.77 1.09
N TYR A 115 10.09 2.59 2.09
CA TYR A 115 11.44 3.14 2.13
C TYR A 115 12.50 2.07 2.32
N ILE A 116 12.24 1.08 3.18
CA ILE A 116 13.15 -0.06 3.39
C ILE A 116 13.35 -0.83 2.08
N PHE A 117 12.28 -1.06 1.32
CA PHE A 117 12.38 -1.77 0.05
C PHE A 117 13.15 -0.97 -1.00
N VAL A 118 12.82 0.30 -1.21
CA VAL A 118 13.47 1.13 -2.23
C VAL A 118 14.95 1.37 -1.89
N LEU A 119 15.24 1.84 -0.67
CA LEU A 119 16.62 2.12 -0.25
C LEU A 119 17.44 0.85 -0.07
N GLY A 120 16.84 -0.19 0.52
CA GLY A 120 17.50 -1.46 0.70
C GLY A 120 17.84 -2.15 -0.62
N THR A 121 16.97 -2.05 -1.62
CA THR A 121 17.28 -2.50 -2.99
C THR A 121 18.45 -1.71 -3.55
N LEU A 122 18.42 -0.38 -3.48
CA LEU A 122 19.50 0.46 -4.02
C LEU A 122 20.86 0.11 -3.39
N ILE A 123 20.91 0.00 -2.06
CA ILE A 123 22.12 -0.40 -1.33
C ILE A 123 22.56 -1.80 -1.76
N GLY A 124 21.63 -2.76 -1.85
CA GLY A 124 21.93 -4.13 -2.26
C GLY A 124 22.52 -4.22 -3.67
N VAL A 125 21.97 -3.45 -4.63
CA VAL A 125 22.50 -3.36 -6.00
C VAL A 125 23.91 -2.78 -5.99
N ILE A 126 24.15 -1.67 -5.27
CA ILE A 126 25.48 -1.05 -5.18
C ILE A 126 26.49 -2.04 -4.59
N VAL A 127 26.13 -2.75 -3.53
CA VAL A 127 27.02 -3.74 -2.91
C VAL A 127 27.38 -4.88 -3.87
N GLN A 128 26.43 -5.37 -4.65
CA GLN A 128 26.70 -6.40 -5.66
C GLN A 128 27.60 -5.88 -6.77
N LEU A 129 27.32 -4.69 -7.32
CA LEU A 129 28.15 -4.07 -8.36
C LEU A 129 29.60 -3.83 -7.91
N VAL A 130 29.82 -3.47 -6.64
CA VAL A 130 31.17 -3.27 -6.08
C VAL A 130 31.89 -4.60 -5.85
N ARG A 131 31.16 -5.69 -5.60
CA ARG A 131 31.73 -7.02 -5.34
C ARG A 131 32.01 -7.84 -6.61
N GLY A 132 31.39 -7.50 -7.74
CA GLY A 132 31.46 -8.27 -8.99
C GLY A 132 30.61 -9.53 -8.94
#